data_AF-A0A3D3W638-F1
#
_entry.id   AF-A0A3D3W638-F1
#
_cell.length_a   1.000
_cell.length_b   1.000
_cell.length_c   1.000
_cell.angle_alpha   90.00
_cell.angle_beta   90.00
_cell.angle_gamma   90.00
#
_symmetry.space_group_name_H-M   'P 1'
#
loop_
_entity.id
_entity.type
_entity.pdbx_description
1 polymer ?
#
loop_
_entity_poly.entity_id
_entity_poly.type
_entity_poly.pdbx_seq_one_letter_code
_entity_poly.pdbx_strand_id
1 'polypeptide(L)' 'MLLALHPGGLPLQAAPPAPRPNIIVILSDDMGFSDLGCYGGEIHTPALDALAAGGLRFTQFYNTARCCPTRASLLT' A
#
# COMPACT_ATOMS: atom_id res chain seq x y z
N MET A 1 34.66 18.78 -13.36
CA MET A 1 35.82 18.66 -12.47
C MET A 1 35.50 17.55 -11.48
N LEU A 2 35.97 16.31 -11.57
CA LEU A 2 37.01 15.68 -12.38
C LEU A 2 36.52 14.25 -12.67
N LEU A 3 36.34 13.89 -13.94
CA LEU A 3 36.16 12.49 -14.36
C LEU A 3 37.54 11.83 -14.29
N ALA A 4 37.76 10.98 -13.29
CA ALA A 4 38.90 10.07 -13.29
C ALA A 4 38.61 8.93 -14.28
N LEU A 5 39.09 9.09 -15.51
CA LEU A 5 39.14 8.04 -16.54
C LEU A 5 40.27 7.06 -16.16
N HIS A 6 39.93 6.00 -15.44
CA HIS A 6 40.81 4.82 -15.33
C HIS A 6 40.55 3.92 -16.56
N PRO A 7 41.58 3.52 -17.33
CA PRO A 7 41.42 2.68 -18.54
C PRO A 7 41.20 1.19 -18.23
N GLY A 8 40.54 0.89 -17.11
CA GLY A 8 40.15 -0.46 -16.72
C GLY A 8 38.69 -0.43 -16.31
N GLY A 9 37.80 -0.85 -17.20
CA GLY A 9 36.37 -0.93 -16.93
C GLY A 9 36.12 -1.91 -15.79
N LEU A 10 35.91 -1.38 -14.59
CA LEU A 10 35.37 -2.17 -13.48
C LEU A 10 34.01 -2.71 -13.94
N PRO A 11 33.72 -4.00 -13.75
CA PRO A 11 32.43 -4.55 -14.13
C PRO A 11 31.34 -3.74 -13.42
N LEU A 12 30.37 -3.25 -14.19
CA LEU A 12 29.12 -2.69 -13.66
C LEU A 12 28.41 -3.84 -12.93
N GLN A 13 28.73 -4.01 -11.65
CA GLN A 13 28.09 -4.99 -10.82
C GLN A 13 26.64 -4.53 -10.60
N ALA A 14 25.69 -5.24 -11.20
CA ALA A 14 24.27 -4.98 -10.96
C ALA A 14 24.01 -5.09 -9.45
N ALA A 15 23.34 -4.07 -8.90
CA ALA A 15 22.90 -4.12 -7.50
C ALA A 15 22.05 -5.39 -7.30
N PRO A 16 22.17 -6.06 -6.14
CA PRO A 16 21.31 -7.20 -5.83
C PRO A 16 19.85 -6.80 -6.03
N PRO A 17 19.01 -7.67 -6.61
CA PRO A 17 17.59 -7.38 -6.74
C PRO A 17 17.04 -7.03 -5.35
N ALA A 18 16.31 -5.92 -5.28
CA ALA A 18 15.72 -5.46 -4.03
C ALA A 18 14.89 -6.60 -3.42
N PRO A 19 14.91 -6.79 -2.09
CA PRO A 19 14.09 -7.78 -1.43
C PRO A 19 12.63 -7.62 -1.85
N ARG A 20 11.98 -8.73 -2.23
CA ARG A 20 10.56 -8.71 -2.57
C ARG A 20 9.75 -8.42 -1.31
N PRO A 21 8.91 -7.37 -1.29
CA PRO A 21 8.10 -7.09 -0.12
C PRO A 21 7.03 -8.17 0.07
N ASN A 22 6.65 -8.42 1.31
CA ASN A 22 5.43 -9.17 1.62
C ASN A 22 4.23 -8.24 1.41
N ILE A 23 3.20 -8.72 0.72
CA ILE A 23 1.96 -7.98 0.47
C ILE A 23 0.85 -8.65 1.26
N ILE A 24 0.19 -7.90 2.15
CA ILE A 24 -0.97 -8.35 2.92
C ILE A 24 -2.16 -7.50 2.50
N VAL A 25 -3.22 -8.14 2.03
CA VAL A 25 -4.50 -7.48 1.70
C VAL A 25 -5.49 -7.77 2.83
N ILE A 26 -5.90 -6.72 3.53
CA ILE A 26 -6.94 -6.79 4.58
C ILE A 26 -8.23 -6.24 3.98
N LEU A 27 -9.24 -7.10 3.84
CA LEU A 27 -10.57 -6.73 3.36
C LEU A 27 -11.58 -6.92 4.50
N SER A 28 -12.27 -5.84 4.88
CA SER A 28 -13.41 -5.91 5.80
C SER A 28 -14.71 -5.96 5.01
N ASP A 29 -15.62 -6.87 5.36
CA ASP A 29 -16.96 -6.93 4.75
C ASP A 29 -17.88 -5.89 5.39
N ASP A 30 -18.78 -5.30 4.60
CA ASP A 30 -19.81 -4.33 5.00
C ASP A 30 -19.35 -3.11 5.85
N MET A 31 -18.06 -2.77 5.83
CA MET A 31 -17.54 -1.60 6.55
C MET A 31 -17.93 -0.30 5.85
N GLY A 32 -18.58 0.59 6.59
CA GLY A 32 -18.94 1.93 6.16
C GLY A 32 -17.76 2.90 6.18
N PHE A 33 -17.83 3.94 5.35
CA PHE A 33 -16.78 4.98 5.30
C PHE A 33 -16.59 5.69 6.66
N SER A 34 -17.68 5.93 7.38
CA SER A 34 -17.71 6.60 8.68
C SER A 34 -17.47 5.66 9.87
N ASP A 35 -17.10 4.40 9.64
CA ASP A 35 -16.83 3.47 10.74
C ASP A 35 -15.44 3.67 11.34
N LEU A 36 -14.46 4.10 10.54
CA LEU A 36 -13.07 4.23 10.99
C LEU A 36 -12.80 5.57 11.66
N GLY A 37 -12.07 5.54 12.77
CA GLY A 37 -11.67 6.73 13.52
C GLY A 37 -10.91 7.73 12.65
N CYS A 38 -10.02 7.24 11.78
CA CYS A 38 -9.27 8.08 10.85
C CYS A 38 -10.17 8.83 9.83
N TYR A 39 -11.38 8.37 9.55
CA TYR A 39 -12.35 9.11 8.71
C TYR A 39 -13.38 9.91 9.53
N GLY A 40 -13.19 10.04 10.84
CA GLY A 40 -14.10 10.74 11.74
C GLY A 40 -15.21 9.86 12.32
N GLY A 41 -15.05 8.54 12.28
CA GLY A 41 -15.95 7.58 12.91
C GLY A 41 -15.80 7.49 14.42
N GLU A 42 -16.87 7.07 15.10
CA GLU A 42 -16.91 6.91 16.56
C GLU A 42 -16.38 5.55 17.04
N ILE A 43 -16.17 4.58 16.13
CA ILE A 43 -15.72 3.23 16.50
C ILE A 43 -14.21 3.26 16.80
N HIS A 44 -13.86 2.76 17.99
CA HIS A 44 -12.47 2.68 18.43
C HIS A 44 -11.66 1.69 17.58
N THR A 45 -10.88 2.22 16.63
CA THR A 45 -10.14 1.45 15.61
C THR A 45 -8.63 1.75 15.59
N PRO A 46 -7.93 1.70 16.74
CA PRO A 46 -6.57 2.25 16.90
C PRO A 46 -5.52 1.62 15.99
N ALA A 47 -5.66 0.33 15.64
CA ALA A 47 -4.73 -0.34 14.72
C ALA A 47 -4.86 0.19 13.28
N LEU A 48 -6.09 0.45 12.83
CA LEU A 48 -6.35 1.01 11.50
C LEU A 48 -5.97 2.49 11.45
N ASP A 49 -6.19 3.22 12.55
CA ASP A 49 -5.76 4.62 12.68
C ASP A 49 -4.24 4.75 12.60
N ALA A 50 -3.50 3.85 13.26
CA ALA A 50 -2.03 3.82 13.19
C ALA A 50 -1.54 3.50 11.77
N LEU A 51 -2.18 2.56 11.05
CA LEU A 51 -1.88 2.27 9.66
C LEU A 51 -2.14 3.48 8.76
N ALA A 52 -3.24 4.21 8.98
CA ALA A 52 -3.56 5.40 8.23
C ALA A 52 -2.57 6.55 8.48
N ALA A 53 -2.12 6.73 9.73
CA ALA A 53 -1.14 7.75 10.10
C ALA A 53 0.26 7.47 9.57
N GLY A 54 0.67 6.20 9.49
CA GLY A 54 1.96 5.77 8.95
C GLY A 54 1.96 5.47 7.45
N GLY A 55 0.84 5.67 6.77
CA GLY A 55 0.62 5.22 5.39
C GLY A 55 -0.08 6.24 4.51
N LEU A 56 -0.73 5.72 3.46
CA LEU A 56 -1.56 6.50 2.54
C LEU A 56 -3.03 6.23 2.82
N ARG A 57 -3.85 7.27 2.68
CA ARG A 57 -5.29 7.22 2.92
C ARG A 57 -6.08 7.71 1.71
N PHE A 58 -7.10 6.96 1.30
CA PHE A 58 -7.94 7.30 0.16
C PHE A 58 -9.31 7.80 0.63
N THR A 59 -9.65 9.05 0.30
CA THR A 59 -10.97 9.62 0.63
C THR A 59 -12.04 9.31 -0.41
N GLN A 60 -11.65 8.80 -1.59
CA GLN A 60 -12.52 8.53 -2.74
C GLN A 60 -12.24 7.14 -3.32
N PHE A 61 -12.45 6.10 -2.52
CA PHE A 61 -12.35 4.69 -2.93
C PHE A 61 -13.76 4.11 -3.06
N TYR A 62 -14.08 3.53 -4.23
CA TYR A 62 -15.41 3.00 -4.53
C TYR A 62 -15.36 1.50 -4.76
N ASN A 63 -16.42 0.81 -4.33
CA ASN A 63 -16.63 -0.61 -4.58
C ASN A 63 -17.90 -0.81 -5.43
N THR A 64 -18.24 -2.06 -5.72
CA THR A 64 -19.42 -2.40 -6.55
C THR A 64 -20.74 -2.42 -5.75
N ALA A 65 -20.75 -1.85 -4.55
CA ALA A 65 -21.86 -1.83 -3.58
C ALA A 65 -22.42 -3.22 -3.18
N ARG A 66 -21.71 -4.30 -3.52
CA ARG A 66 -22.07 -5.68 -3.23
C ARG A 66 -20.79 -6.49 -2.98
N CYS A 67 -20.84 -7.40 -2.02
CA CYS A 67 -19.68 -8.16 -1.57
C CYS A 67 -19.10 -9.08 -2.66
N CYS A 68 -19.95 -9.84 -3.37
CA CYS A 68 -19.51 -10.76 -4.43
C CYS A 68 -18.80 -10.07 -5.61
N PRO A 69 -19.41 -9.08 -6.30
CA PRO A 69 -18.72 -8.40 -7.42
C PRO A 69 -17.50 -7.60 -6.96
N THR A 70 -17.48 -7.07 -5.73
CA THR A 70 -16.30 -6.35 -5.20
C THR A 70 -15.12 -7.30 -5.03
N ARG A 71 -15.36 -8.49 -4.45
CA ARG A 71 -14.33 -9.51 -4.29
C ARG A 71 -13.85 -10.05 -5.64
N ALA A 72 -14.76 -10.23 -6.60
CA ALA A 72 -14.39 -10.64 -7.95
C ALA A 72 -13.45 -9.61 -8.59
N SER A 73 -13.81 -8.32 -8.62
CA SER A 73 -12.97 -7.25 -9.18
C SER A 73 -11.64 -7.04 -8.47
N LEU A 74 -11.50 -7.47 -7.21
CA LEU A 74 -10.23 -7.40 -6.48
C LEU A 74 -9.27 -8.55 -6.85
N LEU A 75 -9.81 -9.73 -7.17
CA LEU A 75 -9.05 -10.96 -7.35
C LEU A 75 -8.75 -11.30 -8.82
N THR A 76 -9.54 -10.77 -9.76
CA THR A 76 -9.47 -11.05 -11.19
C THR A 76 -9.63 -9.79 -12.01
#